data_AF-A0A930A5E4-F1
#
_entry.id   AF-A0A930A5E4-F1
#
_cell.length_a   1.000
_cell.length_b   1.000
_cell.length_c   1.000
_cell.angle_alpha   90.00
_cell.angle_beta   90.00
_cell.angle_gamma   90.00
#
_symmetry.space_group_name_H-M   'P 1'
#
loop_
_entity.id
_entity.type
_entity.pdbx_description
1 polymer ?
#
loop_
_entity_poly.entity_id
_entity_poly.type
_entity_poly.pdbx_seq_one_letter_code
_entity_poly.pdbx_strand_id
1 'polypeptide(L)'
;TSSEPNPKKEVKRALSPEARRREIAKLERLITEKEAELEEMRELRFEPEYYQDYQKMNDLDQDIDDIHNELAHLEERWASLLEEVA
;
A
#
# COMPACT_ATOMS: atom_id res chain seq x y z
N THR A 1 32.74 33.43 -19.91
CA THR A 1 31.68 32.64 -20.55
C THR A 1 30.79 32.09 -19.46
N SER A 2 29.62 32.69 -19.25
CA SER A 2 28.65 32.19 -18.27
C SER A 2 28.09 30.85 -18.77
N SER A 3 28.35 29.77 -18.06
CA SER A 3 27.52 28.57 -18.14
C SER A 3 26.56 28.60 -16.96
N GLU A 4 25.32 29.01 -17.21
CA GLU A 4 24.22 28.79 -16.29
C GLU A 4 23.89 27.27 -16.25
N PRO A 5 23.66 26.68 -15.06
CA PRO A 5 23.13 25.34 -14.97
C PRO A 5 21.62 25.36 -15.30
N ASN A 6 21.26 24.64 -16.36
CA ASN A 6 19.90 24.38 -16.80
C ASN A 6 19.03 23.81 -15.64
N PRO A 7 17.90 24.44 -15.26
CA PRO A 7 17.03 23.88 -14.24
C PRO A 7 16.32 22.68 -14.85
N LYS A 8 16.72 21.47 -14.43
CA LYS A 8 15.91 20.27 -14.64
C LYS A 8 14.55 20.51 -13.99
N LYS A 9 13.59 20.98 -14.78
CA LYS A 9 12.17 20.92 -14.44
C LYS A 9 11.81 19.45 -14.34
N GLU A 10 11.84 18.92 -13.13
CA GLU A 10 11.07 17.74 -12.77
C GLU A 10 9.59 18.11 -12.85
N VAL A 11 9.08 18.21 -14.08
CA VAL A 11 7.65 18.20 -14.32
C VAL A 11 7.22 16.78 -13.98
N LYS A 12 6.68 16.59 -12.77
CA LYS A 12 5.92 15.38 -12.42
C LYS A 12 4.87 15.21 -13.53
N ARG A 13 5.15 14.36 -14.51
CA ARG A 13 4.24 14.11 -15.62
C ARG A 13 2.99 13.49 -15.02
N ALA A 14 1.89 14.25 -15.03
CA ALA A 14 0.58 13.71 -14.70
C ALA A 14 0.35 12.43 -15.52
N LEU A 15 -0.12 11.37 -14.84
CA LEU A 15 -0.38 10.09 -15.48
C LEU A 15 -1.41 10.27 -16.60
N SER A 16 -1.15 9.64 -17.75
CA SER A 16 -2.17 9.51 -18.81
C SER A 16 -3.43 8.83 -18.26
N PRO A 17 -4.64 9.17 -18.73
CA PRO A 17 -5.88 8.52 -18.30
C PRO A 17 -5.82 6.99 -18.39
N GLU A 18 -5.14 6.43 -19.40
CA GLU A 18 -4.98 4.99 -19.53
C GLU A 18 -4.00 4.41 -18.51
N ALA A 19 -2.89 5.11 -18.24
CA ALA A 19 -1.94 4.71 -17.21
C ALA A 19 -2.58 4.75 -15.82
N ARG A 20 -3.46 5.73 -15.58
CA ARG A 20 -4.23 5.85 -14.34
C ARG A 20 -5.20 4.70 -14.13
N ARG A 21 -5.98 4.33 -15.17
CA ARG A 21 -6.86 3.14 -15.10
C ARG A 21 -6.09 1.85 -14.80
N ARG A 22 -4.90 1.68 -15.38
CA ARG A 22 -4.03 0.52 -15.08
C ARG A 22 -3.52 0.54 -13.65
N GLU A 23 -3.15 1.71 -13.14
CA GLU A 23 -2.71 1.85 -11.75
C GLU A 23 -3.86 1.60 -10.76
N ILE A 24 -5.07 2.07 -11.04
CA ILE A 24 -6.28 1.78 -10.25
C ILE A 24 -6.50 0.26 -10.17
N ALA A 25 -6.53 -0.44 -11.32
CA ALA A 25 -6.71 -1.89 -11.36
C ALA A 25 -5.60 -2.65 -10.63
N LYS A 26 -4.36 -2.12 -10.64
CA LYS A 26 -3.25 -2.68 -9.88
C LYS A 26 -3.44 -2.48 -8.38
N LEU A 27 -3.86 -1.30 -7.94
CA LEU A 27 -4.12 -1.01 -6.54
C LEU A 27 -5.26 -1.86 -6.00
N GLU A 28 -6.36 -2.01 -6.75
CA GLU A 28 -7.48 -2.89 -6.36
C GLU A 28 -7.01 -4.31 -6.11
N ARG A 29 -6.21 -4.86 -7.03
CA ARG A 29 -5.62 -6.19 -6.86
C ARG A 29 -4.73 -6.28 -5.63
N LEU A 30 -3.87 -5.28 -5.41
CA LEU A 30 -2.97 -5.26 -4.25
C LEU A 30 -3.74 -5.14 -2.93
N ILE A 31 -4.79 -4.34 -2.89
CA ILE A 31 -5.68 -4.22 -1.73
C ILE A 31 -6.30 -5.58 -1.43
N THR A 32 -6.88 -6.26 -2.42
CA THR A 32 -7.45 -7.61 -2.22
C THR A 32 -6.42 -8.63 -1.75
N GLU A 33 -5.20 -8.62 -2.31
CA GLU A 33 -4.11 -9.50 -1.88
C GLU A 33 -3.71 -9.20 -0.41
N LYS A 34 -3.64 -7.92 -0.03
CA LYS A 34 -3.31 -7.48 1.34
C LYS A 34 -4.43 -7.76 2.35
N GLU A 35 -5.69 -7.66 1.95
CA GLU A 35 -6.84 -8.06 2.77
C GLU A 35 -6.83 -9.57 3.06
N ALA A 36 -6.46 -10.39 2.07
CA ALA A 36 -6.28 -11.82 2.27
C ALA A 36 -5.10 -12.13 3.22
N GLU A 37 -3.95 -11.49 3.00
CA GLU A 37 -2.78 -11.60 3.89
C GLU A 37 -3.11 -11.20 5.33
N LEU A 38 -3.86 -10.11 5.51
CA LEU A 38 -4.31 -9.66 6.83
C LEU A 38 -5.16 -10.72 7.53
N GLU A 39 -6.07 -11.39 6.81
CA GLU A 39 -6.91 -12.43 7.39
C GLU A 39 -6.10 -13.69 7.72
N GLU A 40 -5.17 -14.09 6.86
CA GLU A 40 -4.23 -15.20 7.15
C GLU A 40 -3.41 -14.91 8.42
N MET A 41 -2.90 -13.68 8.60
CA MET A 41 -2.19 -13.29 9.82
C MET A 41 -3.10 -13.30 11.05
N ARG A 42 -4.37 -12.90 10.91
CA ARG A 42 -5.34 -12.98 12.01
C ARG A 42 -5.64 -14.42 12.41
N GLU A 43 -5.67 -15.35 11.46
CA GLU A 43 -5.87 -16.77 11.74
C GLU A 43 -4.73 -17.35 12.59
N LEU A 44 -3.48 -16.89 12.38
CA LEU A 44 -2.33 -17.31 13.19
C LEU A 44 -2.49 -17.00 14.68
N ARG A 45 -3.30 -16.02 15.07
CA ARG A 45 -3.59 -15.74 16.49
C ARG A 45 -4.26 -16.90 17.22
N PHE A 46 -4.91 -17.79 16.48
CA PHE A 46 -5.58 -18.97 17.04
C PHE A 46 -4.66 -20.21 17.08
N GLU A 47 -3.48 -20.13 16.46
CA GLU A 47 -2.53 -21.23 16.47
C GLU A 47 -1.84 -21.36 17.84
N PRO A 48 -1.69 -22.59 18.38
CA PRO A 48 -1.02 -22.86 19.67
C PRO A 48 0.36 -22.26 19.82
N GLU A 49 1.09 -22.16 18.73
CA GLU A 49 2.43 -21.58 18.73
C GLU A 49 2.43 -20.08 19.04
N TYR A 50 1.37 -19.35 18.69
CA TYR A 50 1.27 -17.92 18.90
C TYR A 50 0.55 -17.59 20.21
N TYR A 51 -0.60 -18.21 20.53
CA TYR A 51 -1.33 -17.83 21.74
C TYR A 51 -0.63 -18.27 23.05
N GLN A 52 0.28 -19.24 22.98
CA GLN A 52 1.08 -19.68 24.14
C GLN A 52 2.39 -18.89 24.30
N ASP A 53 2.80 -18.14 23.28
CA ASP A 53 4.03 -17.35 23.26
C ASP A 53 3.70 -15.87 23.06
N TYR A 54 3.74 -15.13 24.16
CA TYR A 54 3.42 -13.69 24.16
C TYR A 54 4.33 -12.88 23.23
N GLN A 55 5.60 -13.27 23.06
CA GLN A 55 6.49 -12.54 22.16
C GLN A 55 6.07 -12.72 20.71
N LYS A 56 5.76 -13.97 20.30
CA LYS A 56 5.24 -14.24 18.96
C LYS A 56 3.90 -13.55 18.69
N MET A 57 3.01 -13.52 19.69
CA MET A 57 1.74 -12.80 19.56
C MET A 57 1.96 -11.30 19.37
N ASN A 58 2.87 -10.69 20.14
CA ASN A 58 3.18 -9.27 20.02
C ASN A 58 3.84 -8.92 18.67
N ASP A 59 4.74 -9.78 18.17
CA ASP A 59 5.36 -9.62 16.86
C ASP A 59 4.30 -9.74 15.75
N LEU A 60 3.39 -10.72 15.85
CA LEU A 60 2.27 -10.89 14.92
C LEU A 60 1.31 -9.69 14.95
N ASP A 61 1.05 -9.13 16.12
CA ASP A 61 0.21 -7.93 16.25
C ASP A 61 0.85 -6.72 15.57
N GLN A 62 2.17 -6.56 15.68
CA GLN A 62 2.90 -5.51 14.97
C GLN A 62 2.85 -5.70 13.45
N ASP A 63 3.02 -6.93 12.97
CA ASP A 63 2.90 -7.25 11.54
C ASP A 63 1.49 -6.95 11.02
N ILE A 64 0.45 -7.26 11.79
CA ILE A 64 -0.95 -6.95 11.47
C ILE A 64 -1.17 -5.43 11.40
N ASP A 65 -0.65 -4.66 12.35
CA ASP A 65 -0.76 -3.21 12.36
C ASP A 65 -0.05 -2.58 11.14
N ASP A 66 1.10 -3.13 10.74
CA ASP A 66 1.83 -2.69 9.56
C ASP A 66 1.03 -2.95 8.27
N ILE A 67 0.34 -4.10 8.18
CA ILE A 67 -0.57 -4.39 7.05
C ILE A 67 -1.76 -3.42 7.03
N HIS A 68 -2.33 -3.04 8.18
CA HIS A 68 -3.39 -2.01 8.23
C HIS A 68 -2.91 -0.66 7.72
N ASN A 69 -1.70 -0.25 8.10
CA ASN A 69 -1.11 0.99 7.62
C ASN A 69 -0.88 0.94 6.10
N GLU A 70 -0.38 -0.18 5.57
CA GLU A 70 -0.19 -0.36 4.13
C GLU A 70 -1.53 -0.32 3.38
N LEU A 71 -2.56 -1.02 3.87
CA LEU A 71 -3.91 -0.97 3.30
C LEU A 71 -4.46 0.45 3.27
N ALA A 72 -4.37 1.20 4.38
CA ALA A 72 -4.84 2.58 4.43
C ALA A 72 -4.14 3.47 3.38
N HIS A 73 -2.83 3.30 3.19
CA HIS A 73 -2.08 4.03 2.15
C HIS A 73 -2.47 3.62 0.73
N LEU A 74 -2.74 2.33 0.49
CA LEU A 74 -3.18 1.84 -0.81
C LEU A 74 -4.59 2.37 -1.16
N GLU A 75 -5.51 2.33 -0.19
CA GLU A 75 -6.88 2.84 -0.32
C GLU A 75 -6.90 4.36 -0.54
N GLU A 76 -6.12 5.12 0.22
CA GLU A 76 -5.98 6.57 0.04
C GLU A 76 -5.50 6.89 -1.38
N ARG A 77 -4.49 6.16 -1.85
CA ARG A 77 -3.96 6.34 -3.20
C ARG A 77 -4.98 5.95 -4.28
N TRP A 78 -5.71 4.86 -4.08
CA TRP A 78 -6.77 4.43 -5.00
C TRP A 78 -7.89 5.49 -5.08
N ALA A 79 -8.35 5.99 -3.94
CA ALA A 79 -9.37 7.04 -3.85
C ALA A 79 -8.91 8.33 -4.57
N SER A 80 -7.67 8.77 -4.33
CA SER A 80 -7.09 9.93 -5.01
C SER A 80 -7.02 9.73 -6.52
N LEU A 81 -6.62 8.55 -7.01
CA LEU A 81 -6.59 8.30 -8.45
C LEU A 81 -7.99 8.26 -9.06
N LEU A 82 -9.01 7.76 -8.34
CA LEU A 82 -10.39 7.77 -8.80
C LEU A 82 -10.98 9.18 -8.88
N GLU A 83 -10.73 10.02 -7.88
CA GLU A 83 -11.16 11.43 -7.89
C GLU A 83 -10.58 12.18 -9.10
N GLU A 84 -9.35 11.86 -9.49
CA GLU A 84 -8.72 12.44 -10.69
C GLU A 84 -9.23 11.84 -12.03
N VAL A 85 -9.99 10.73 -12.01
CA VAL A 85 -10.66 10.17 -13.20
C VAL A 85 -12.07 10.73 -13.39
N ALA A 86 -12.75 11.07 -12.29
CA ALA A 86 -14.14 11.55 -12.24
C ALA A 86 -14.33 12.92 -12.89
#